data_AF-A0A6B3FRJ5-F1
#
_entry.id   AF-A0A6B3FRJ5-F1
#
_cell.length_a   1.000
_cell.length_b   1.000
_cell.length_c   1.000
_cell.angle_alpha   90.00
_cell.angle_beta   90.00
_cell.angle_gamma   90.00
#
_symmetry.space_group_name_H-M   'P 1'
#
loop_
_entity.id
_entity.type
_entity.pdbx_description
1 polymer ?
#
loop_
_entity_poly.entity_id
_entity_poly.type
_entity_poly.pdbx_seq_one_letter_code
_entity_poly.pdbx_strand_id
1 'polypeptide(L)'
;MSLTDRAIAQIRELIRSGALPPGSKLPPEQKLAAQLGLSRNLAREAVKALAMARVLEVRRGDGTYVTSLQPSLLLEGLGRAVELLQGDSGALLDLMEVRRLLEPPATALAATRISDGELAEVKRHLDAMLAARDDIEELNAHDAAFHRAIVAATGNESLLTLLEGVSGRTLRARIWR
;
A
#
# COMPACT_ATOMS: atom_id res chain seq x y z
N MET A 1 0.55 -17.68 21.74
CA MET A 1 -0.43 -16.82 21.05
C MET A 1 -1.34 -16.19 22.09
N SER A 2 -1.55 -14.86 22.03
CA SER A 2 -2.50 -14.20 22.93
C SER A 2 -3.95 -14.55 22.58
N LEU A 3 -4.87 -14.35 23.52
CA LEU A 3 -6.31 -14.52 23.26
C LEU A 3 -6.80 -13.59 22.15
N THR A 4 -6.22 -12.38 22.07
CA THR A 4 -6.50 -11.41 21.02
C THR A 4 -5.98 -11.88 19.65
N ASP A 5 -4.80 -12.51 19.58
CA ASP A 5 -4.29 -13.06 18.31
C ASP A 5 -5.20 -14.16 17.76
N ARG A 6 -5.75 -15.00 18.64
CA ARG A 6 -6.74 -16.02 18.23
C ARG A 6 -8.02 -15.38 17.69
N ALA A 7 -8.50 -14.32 18.34
CA ALA A 7 -9.68 -13.58 17.90
C ALA A 7 -9.47 -12.94 16.52
N ILE A 8 -8.31 -12.31 16.31
CA ILE A 8 -7.89 -11.75 15.02
C ILE A 8 -7.84 -12.86 13.95
N ALA A 9 -7.24 -14.01 14.27
CA ALA A 9 -7.15 -15.13 13.33
C ALA A 9 -8.52 -15.68 12.94
N GLN A 10 -9.46 -15.79 13.88
CA GLN A 10 -10.82 -16.24 13.59
C GLN A 10 -11.59 -15.26 12.69
N ILE A 11 -11.49 -13.94 12.94
CA ILE A 11 -12.14 -12.96 12.06
C ILE A 11 -11.51 -12.98 10.65
N ARG A 12 -10.17 -13.10 10.56
CA ARG A 12 -9.49 -13.28 9.28
C ARG A 12 -9.97 -14.53 8.55
N GLU A 13 -10.25 -15.61 9.28
CA GLU A 13 -10.78 -16.83 8.68
C GLU A 13 -12.18 -16.64 8.11
N LEU A 14 -13.06 -15.92 8.81
CA LEU A 14 -14.37 -15.57 8.28
C LEU A 14 -14.27 -14.76 6.98
N ILE A 15 -13.28 -13.86 6.88
CA ILE A 15 -13.03 -13.08 5.67
C ILE A 15 -12.48 -13.98 4.55
N ARG A 16 -11.45 -14.78 4.85
CA ARG A 16 -10.78 -15.68 3.89
C ARG A 16 -11.71 -16.75 3.33
N SER A 17 -12.60 -17.29 4.16
CA SER A 17 -13.61 -18.28 3.76
C SER A 17 -14.78 -17.67 2.98
N GLY A 18 -14.89 -16.34 2.92
CA GLY A 18 -15.99 -15.63 2.25
C GLY A 18 -17.27 -15.52 3.09
N ALA A 19 -17.26 -15.97 4.36
CA ALA A 19 -18.38 -15.74 5.28
C ALA A 19 -18.57 -14.24 5.61
N LEU A 20 -17.48 -13.46 5.54
CA LEU A 20 -17.48 -12.00 5.58
C LEU A 20 -16.75 -11.47 4.33
N PRO A 21 -17.41 -11.39 3.17
CA PRO A 21 -16.76 -10.95 1.94
C PRO A 21 -16.40 -9.45 1.98
N PRO A 22 -15.48 -8.98 1.12
CA PRO A 22 -15.20 -7.56 0.93
C PRO A 22 -16.48 -6.72 0.78
N GLY A 23 -16.55 -5.58 1.46
CA GLY A 23 -17.72 -4.69 1.48
C GLY A 23 -18.86 -5.11 2.41
N SER A 24 -18.83 -6.32 2.99
CA SER A 24 -19.87 -6.77 3.92
C SER A 24 -19.78 -6.09 5.29
N LYS A 25 -20.94 -5.90 5.92
CA LYS A 25 -21.05 -5.35 7.28
C LYS A 25 -20.82 -6.46 8.31
N LEU A 26 -19.96 -6.21 9.28
CA LEU A 26 -19.75 -7.11 10.41
C LEU A 26 -21.01 -7.19 11.28
N PRO A 27 -21.30 -8.35 11.89
CA PRO A 27 -22.28 -8.46 12.94
C PRO A 27 -21.96 -7.48 14.09
N PRO A 28 -22.97 -7.00 14.84
CA PRO A 28 -22.74 -6.25 16.07
C PRO A 28 -21.80 -7.02 17.01
N GLU A 29 -20.93 -6.31 17.74
CA GLU A 29 -19.85 -6.91 18.55
C GLU A 29 -20.33 -8.03 19.48
N GLN A 30 -21.51 -7.88 20.08
CA GLN A 30 -22.08 -8.90 20.96
C GLN A 30 -22.43 -10.19 20.21
N LYS A 31 -22.98 -10.07 19.00
CA LYS A 31 -23.30 -11.21 18.13
C LYS A 31 -22.02 -11.84 17.58
N LEU A 32 -21.06 -11.02 17.18
CA LEU A 32 -19.74 -11.48 16.72
C LEU A 32 -19.02 -12.26 17.83
N ALA A 33 -18.99 -11.73 19.06
CA ALA A 33 -18.38 -12.38 20.20
C ALA A 33 -19.03 -13.76 20.50
N ALA A 34 -20.36 -13.83 20.45
CA ALA A 34 -21.09 -15.09 20.62
C ALA A 34 -20.77 -16.11 19.51
N GLN A 35 -20.72 -15.67 18.25
CA GLN A 35 -20.37 -16.54 17.12
C GLN A 35 -18.94 -17.10 17.22
N LEU A 36 -18.02 -16.30 17.75
CA LEU A 36 -16.61 -16.69 17.90
C LEU A 36 -16.31 -17.45 19.20
N GLY A 37 -17.28 -17.55 20.12
CA GLY A 37 -17.05 -18.12 21.46
C GLY A 37 -16.09 -17.28 22.32
N LEU A 38 -16.09 -15.96 22.14
CA LEU A 38 -15.19 -15.02 22.79
C LEU A 38 -15.94 -14.03 23.69
N SER A 39 -15.22 -13.35 24.58
CA SER A 39 -15.77 -12.20 25.30
C SER A 39 -15.95 -11.00 24.36
N ARG A 40 -16.92 -10.13 24.68
CA ARG A 40 -17.17 -8.90 23.91
C ARG A 40 -15.94 -8.00 23.82
N ASN A 41 -15.15 -7.91 24.89
CA ASN A 41 -13.93 -7.10 24.91
C ASN A 41 -12.88 -7.64 23.95
N LEU A 42 -12.67 -8.96 23.90
CA LEU A 42 -11.73 -9.57 22.96
C LEU A 42 -12.16 -9.37 21.50
N ALA A 43 -13.46 -9.51 21.20
CA ALA A 43 -13.99 -9.24 19.86
C ALA A 43 -13.77 -7.77 19.45
N ARG A 44 -14.01 -6.84 20.37
CA ARG A 44 -13.76 -5.40 20.14
C ARG A 44 -12.29 -5.11 19.85
N GLU A 45 -11.36 -5.65 20.65
CA GLU A 45 -9.92 -5.44 20.43
C GLU A 45 -9.44 -6.05 19.11
N ALA A 46 -9.96 -7.23 18.74
CA ALA A 46 -9.65 -7.84 17.45
C ALA A 46 -10.16 -6.99 16.27
N VAL A 47 -11.40 -6.47 16.36
CA VAL A 47 -11.95 -5.55 15.36
C VAL A 47 -11.11 -4.27 15.26
N LYS A 48 -10.71 -3.70 16.40
CA LYS A 48 -9.85 -2.50 16.43
C LYS A 48 -8.50 -2.76 15.77
N ALA A 49 -7.84 -3.87 16.09
CA ALA A 49 -6.57 -4.25 15.49
C ALA A 49 -6.69 -4.45 13.97
N LEU A 50 -7.76 -5.11 13.51
CA LEU A 50 -8.01 -5.31 12.08
C LEU A 50 -8.40 -4.01 11.36
N ALA A 51 -9.04 -3.07 12.05
CA ALA A 51 -9.31 -1.74 11.51
C ALA A 51 -8.01 -0.92 11.37
N MET A 52 -7.11 -1.00 12.35
CA MET A 52 -5.78 -0.38 12.26
C MET A 52 -4.96 -0.97 11.10
N ALA A 53 -5.10 -2.27 10.85
CA ALA A 53 -4.49 -2.96 9.72
C ALA A 53 -5.24 -2.76 8.38
N ARG A 54 -6.26 -1.90 8.33
CA ARG A 54 -7.08 -1.60 7.14
C ARG A 54 -7.81 -2.79 6.50
N VAL A 55 -7.88 -3.93 7.22
CA VAL A 55 -8.71 -5.09 6.84
C VAL A 55 -10.19 -4.77 7.07
N LEU A 56 -10.46 -3.95 8.08
CA LEU A 56 -11.79 -3.45 8.42
C LEU A 56 -11.83 -1.92 8.35
N GLU A 57 -13.01 -1.37 8.10
CA GLU A 57 -13.30 0.07 8.16
C GLU A 57 -14.45 0.32 9.13
N VAL A 58 -14.27 1.25 10.06
CA VAL A 58 -15.33 1.69 10.97
C VAL A 58 -16.01 2.92 10.39
N ARG A 59 -17.29 2.80 10.03
CA ARG A 59 -18.13 3.90 9.57
C ARG A 59 -18.95 4.43 10.74
N ARG A 60 -18.62 5.65 11.18
CA ARG A 60 -19.20 6.26 12.39
C ARG A 60 -20.73 6.34 12.27
N GLY A 61 -21.41 5.78 13.28
CA GLY A 61 -22.87 5.76 13.34
C GLY A 61 -23.55 4.66 12.52
N ASP A 62 -22.81 3.91 11.70
CA ASP A 62 -23.36 2.88 10.83
C ASP A 62 -22.88 1.48 11.25
N GLY A 63 -21.56 1.25 11.27
CA GLY A 63 -20.98 -0.03 11.69
C GLY A 63 -19.60 -0.28 11.14
N THR A 64 -19.12 -1.52 11.27
CA THR A 64 -17.82 -1.94 10.75
C THR A 64 -17.98 -2.79 9.52
N TYR A 65 -17.15 -2.57 8.50
CA TYR A 65 -17.21 -3.25 7.23
C TYR A 65 -15.88 -3.89 6.89
N VAL A 66 -15.90 -5.00 6.15
CA VAL A 66 -14.71 -5.53 5.48
C VAL A 66 -14.36 -4.58 4.34
N THR A 67 -13.09 -4.20 4.21
CA THR A 67 -12.66 -3.29 3.14
C THR A 67 -12.60 -4.02 1.79
N SER A 68 -12.13 -3.34 0.74
CA SER A 68 -11.87 -4.00 -0.55
C SER A 68 -10.74 -5.04 -0.49
N LEU A 69 -9.92 -5.00 0.57
CA LEU A 69 -8.71 -5.80 0.74
C LEU A 69 -7.70 -5.63 -0.41
N GLN A 70 -7.80 -4.55 -1.18
CA GLN A 70 -6.86 -4.24 -2.24
C GLN A 70 -5.46 -3.94 -1.66
N PRO A 71 -4.38 -4.28 -2.36
CA PRO A 71 -3.02 -4.02 -1.91
C PRO A 71 -2.77 -2.56 -1.53
N SER A 72 -3.33 -1.62 -2.31
CA SER A 72 -3.25 -0.17 -2.07
C SER A 72 -3.69 0.24 -0.66
N LEU A 73 -4.67 -0.46 -0.10
CA LEU A 73 -5.20 -0.20 1.23
C LEU A 73 -4.44 -0.97 2.32
N LEU A 74 -4.11 -2.24 2.06
CA LEU A 74 -3.45 -3.10 3.05
C LEU A 74 -1.98 -2.73 3.27
N LEU A 75 -1.32 -2.17 2.25
CA LEU A 75 0.10 -1.82 2.29
C LEU A 75 0.37 -0.32 2.49
N GLU A 76 -0.69 0.50 2.60
CA GLU A 76 -0.61 1.96 2.80
C GLU A 76 0.31 2.35 3.98
N GLY A 77 0.36 1.52 5.03
CA GLY A 77 1.19 1.76 6.22
C GLY A 77 2.68 1.85 5.92
N LEU A 78 3.17 1.20 4.85
CA LEU A 78 4.58 1.26 4.46
C LEU A 78 4.99 2.68 4.04
N GLY A 79 4.20 3.32 3.18
CA GLY A 79 4.49 4.68 2.73
C GLY A 79 4.55 5.67 3.90
N ARG A 80 3.61 5.55 4.84
CA ARG A 80 3.60 6.37 6.07
C ARG A 80 4.80 6.11 6.96
N ALA A 81 5.28 4.87 7.06
CA ALA A 81 6.49 4.55 7.81
C ALA A 81 7.73 5.16 7.14
N VAL A 82 7.82 5.09 5.80
CA VAL A 82 8.91 5.71 5.02
C VAL A 82 8.91 7.23 5.16
N GLU A 83 7.75 7.88 5.23
CA GLU A 83 7.65 9.32 5.52
C GLU A 83 8.29 9.70 6.86
N LEU A 84 8.19 8.85 7.90
CA LEU A 84 8.81 9.11 9.20
C LEU A 84 10.34 8.95 9.19
N LEU A 85 10.88 8.21 8.21
CA LEU A 85 12.33 8.06 8.03
C LEU A 85 12.95 9.28 7.31
N GLN A 86 12.13 10.23 6.88
CA GLN A 86 12.63 11.43 6.21
C GLN A 86 13.46 12.29 7.18
N GLY A 87 14.75 12.42 6.89
CA GLY A 87 15.69 13.18 7.73
C GLY A 87 16.94 12.37 8.05
N ASP A 88 16.81 11.04 8.01
CA ASP A 88 17.90 10.12 8.24
C ASP A 88 18.53 9.71 6.90
N SER A 89 19.76 10.18 6.66
CA SER A 89 20.52 9.85 5.45
C SER A 89 20.88 8.36 5.36
N GLY A 90 21.02 7.65 6.48
CA GLY A 90 21.27 6.20 6.48
C GLY A 90 20.04 5.43 6.00
N ALA A 91 18.88 5.72 6.59
CA ALA A 91 17.62 5.10 6.17
C ALA A 91 17.27 5.40 4.70
N LEU A 92 17.65 6.60 4.20
CA LEU A 92 17.52 6.96 2.79
C LEU A 92 18.35 6.06 1.87
N LEU A 93 19.59 5.76 2.25
CA LEU A 93 20.47 4.88 1.48
C LEU A 93 19.95 3.43 1.49
N ASP A 94 19.48 2.94 2.63
CA ASP A 94 18.87 1.60 2.74
C ASP A 94 17.65 1.48 1.80
N LEU A 95 16.82 2.53 1.71
CA LEU A 95 15.68 2.57 0.77
C LEU A 95 16.13 2.59 -0.70
N MET A 96 17.26 3.25 -1.03
CA MET A 96 17.83 3.17 -2.38
C MET A 96 18.28 1.75 -2.71
N GLU A 97 18.84 1.00 -1.77
CA GLU A 97 19.22 -0.40 -1.97
C GLU A 97 18.01 -1.28 -2.25
N VAL A 98 16.91 -1.10 -1.49
CA VAL A 98 15.64 -1.77 -1.75
C VAL A 98 15.14 -1.48 -3.16
N ARG A 99 15.15 -0.22 -3.59
CA ARG A 99 14.74 0.16 -4.96
C ARG A 99 15.63 -0.48 -6.02
N ARG A 100 16.95 -0.52 -5.82
CA ARG A 100 17.88 -1.20 -6.74
C ARG A 100 17.62 -2.70 -6.88
N LEU A 101 17.09 -3.35 -5.85
CA LEU A 101 16.72 -4.76 -5.89
C LEU A 101 15.37 -4.99 -6.59
N LEU A 102 14.42 -4.06 -6.45
CA LEU A 102 13.05 -4.25 -6.93
C LEU A 102 12.78 -3.65 -8.32
N GLU A 103 13.32 -2.48 -8.63
CA GLU A 103 12.99 -1.75 -9.86
C GLU A 103 13.52 -2.39 -11.15
N PRO A 104 14.75 -2.93 -11.23
CA PRO A 104 15.23 -3.60 -12.44
C PRO A 104 14.38 -4.82 -12.86
N PRO A 105 14.08 -5.80 -11.98
CA PRO A 105 13.21 -6.91 -12.36
C PRO A 105 11.76 -6.46 -12.62
N ALA A 106 11.27 -5.43 -11.91
CA ALA A 106 9.95 -4.83 -12.21
C ALA A 106 9.91 -4.23 -13.63
N THR A 107 10.96 -3.51 -14.02
CA THR A 107 11.11 -2.92 -15.36
C THR A 107 11.20 -4.00 -16.44
N ALA A 108 11.97 -5.06 -16.18
CA ALA A 108 12.05 -6.21 -17.09
C ALA A 108 10.67 -6.88 -17.29
N LEU A 109 9.90 -7.04 -16.20
CA LEU A 109 8.54 -7.55 -16.27
C LEU A 109 7.60 -6.62 -17.05
N ALA A 110 7.66 -5.31 -16.78
CA ALA A 110 6.89 -4.29 -17.47
C ALA A 110 7.16 -4.30 -18.98
N ALA A 111 8.43 -4.42 -19.39
CA ALA A 111 8.81 -4.48 -20.81
C ALA A 111 8.14 -5.63 -21.57
N THR A 112 7.74 -6.71 -20.90
CA THR A 112 7.02 -7.83 -21.53
C THR A 112 5.50 -7.64 -21.64
N ARG A 113 4.95 -6.61 -21.00
CA ARG A 113 3.50 -6.41 -20.82
C ARG A 113 3.00 -5.05 -21.30
N ILE A 114 3.88 -4.06 -21.33
CA ILE A 114 3.55 -2.67 -21.62
C ILE A 114 2.92 -2.52 -23.01
N SER A 115 1.81 -1.80 -23.08
CA SER A 115 1.17 -1.42 -24.33
C SER A 115 1.86 -0.20 -24.96
N ASP A 116 1.64 0.03 -26.25
CA ASP A 116 2.16 1.21 -26.95
C ASP A 116 1.69 2.53 -26.30
N GLY A 117 0.45 2.57 -25.82
CA GLY A 117 -0.10 3.74 -25.12
C GLY A 117 0.58 4.00 -23.77
N GLU A 118 0.81 2.96 -22.98
CA GLU A 118 1.53 3.07 -21.71
C GLU A 118 3.00 3.45 -21.94
N LEU A 119 3.65 2.89 -22.98
CA LEU A 119 5.01 3.25 -23.34
C LEU A 119 5.12 4.72 -23.79
N ALA A 120 4.13 5.21 -24.54
CA ALA A 120 4.05 6.62 -24.90
C ALA A 120 3.94 7.52 -23.66
N GLU A 121 3.16 7.12 -22.64
CA GLU A 121 3.07 7.84 -21.37
C GLU A 121 4.39 7.84 -20.57
N VAL A 122 5.08 6.70 -20.53
CA VAL A 122 6.43 6.61 -19.94
C VAL A 122 7.38 7.57 -20.65
N LYS A 123 7.37 7.60 -21.99
CA LYS A 123 8.20 8.50 -22.78
C LYS A 123 7.86 9.97 -22.53
N ARG A 124 6.58 10.32 -22.43
CA ARG A 124 6.12 11.69 -22.12
C ARG A 124 6.72 12.18 -20.80
N HIS A 125 6.78 11.33 -19.78
CA HIS A 125 7.40 11.69 -18.50
C HIS A 125 8.92 11.89 -18.61
N LEU A 126 9.61 11.03 -19.37
CA LEU A 126 11.05 11.19 -19.63
C LEU A 126 11.35 12.50 -20.36
N ASP A 127 10.59 12.80 -21.42
CA ASP A 127 10.77 14.02 -22.22
C ASP A 127 10.52 15.27 -21.37
N ALA A 128 9.52 15.23 -20.46
CA ALA A 128 9.24 16.32 -19.54
C ALA A 128 10.36 16.52 -18.49
N MET A 129 10.96 15.44 -17.98
CA MET A 129 12.13 15.55 -17.10
C MET A 129 13.32 16.22 -17.80
N LEU A 130 13.58 15.87 -19.06
CA LEU A 130 14.64 16.49 -19.86
C LEU A 130 14.37 17.98 -20.14
N ALA A 131 13.10 18.37 -20.24
CA ALA A 131 12.68 19.75 -20.47
C ALA A 131 12.68 20.62 -19.20
N ALA A 132 12.53 20.03 -18.02
CA ALA A 132 12.40 20.74 -16.74
C ALA A 132 13.63 21.59 -16.37
N ARG A 133 14.82 21.29 -16.93
CA ARG A 133 16.08 22.04 -16.69
C ARG A 133 16.37 22.22 -15.19
N ASP A 134 16.21 23.44 -14.67
CA ASP A 134 16.50 23.82 -13.28
C ASP A 134 15.24 23.77 -12.39
N ASP A 135 14.08 23.43 -12.93
CA ASP A 135 12.85 23.22 -12.15
C ASP A 135 12.90 21.84 -11.46
N ILE A 136 13.42 21.85 -10.25
CA ILE A 136 13.55 20.66 -9.41
C ILE A 136 12.16 20.09 -9.05
N GLU A 137 11.13 20.92 -8.91
CA GLU A 137 9.80 20.45 -8.52
C GLU A 137 9.13 19.68 -9.68
N GLU A 138 9.21 20.24 -10.88
CA GLU A 138 8.74 19.60 -12.12
C GLU A 138 9.53 18.30 -12.40
N LEU A 139 10.85 18.33 -12.26
CA LEU A 139 11.71 17.15 -12.41
C LEU A 139 11.28 16.03 -11.45
N ASN A 140 11.09 16.32 -10.17
CA ASN A 140 10.66 15.34 -9.17
C ASN A 140 9.25 14.80 -9.44
N ALA A 141 8.33 15.65 -9.87
CA ALA A 141 6.97 15.24 -10.19
C ALA A 141 6.95 14.26 -11.37
N HIS A 142 7.69 14.54 -12.44
CA HIS A 142 7.77 13.66 -13.60
C HIS A 142 8.62 12.41 -13.36
N ASP A 143 9.67 12.48 -12.56
CA ASP A 143 10.47 11.32 -12.18
C ASP A 143 9.66 10.31 -11.35
N ALA A 144 8.88 10.78 -10.38
CA ALA A 144 7.96 9.93 -9.62
C ALA A 144 6.91 9.28 -10.53
N ALA A 145 6.34 10.05 -11.46
CA ALA A 145 5.34 9.56 -12.41
C ALA A 145 5.93 8.57 -13.43
N PHE A 146 7.15 8.80 -13.90
CA PHE A 146 7.89 7.91 -14.81
C PHE A 146 8.04 6.50 -14.20
N HIS A 147 8.56 6.43 -12.97
CA HIS A 147 8.77 5.15 -12.30
C HIS A 147 7.43 4.47 -11.96
N ARG A 148 6.41 5.23 -11.55
CA ARG A 148 5.05 4.71 -11.33
C ARG A 148 4.50 4.09 -12.62
N ALA A 149 4.62 4.78 -13.76
CA ALA A 149 4.10 4.31 -15.05
C ALA A 149 4.75 2.99 -15.50
N ILE A 150 6.07 2.86 -15.34
CA ILE A 150 6.79 1.61 -15.62
C ILE A 150 6.26 0.48 -14.74
N VAL A 151 6.16 0.69 -13.43
CA VAL A 151 5.73 -0.37 -12.50
C VAL A 151 4.25 -0.71 -12.71
N ALA A 152 3.40 0.27 -13.04
CA ALA A 152 2.00 0.04 -13.34
C ALA A 152 1.81 -0.88 -14.55
N ALA A 153 2.65 -0.74 -15.58
CA ALA A 153 2.64 -1.61 -16.77
C ALA A 153 3.00 -3.08 -16.45
N THR A 154 3.51 -3.40 -15.24
CA THR A 154 3.63 -4.79 -14.81
C THR A 154 2.26 -5.46 -14.59
N GLY A 155 1.18 -4.70 -14.37
CA GLY A 155 -0.12 -5.22 -13.98
C GLY A 155 -0.14 -5.85 -12.58
N ASN A 156 0.90 -5.65 -11.77
CA ASN A 156 0.99 -6.18 -10.41
C ASN A 156 0.74 -5.07 -9.38
N GLU A 157 -0.50 -4.97 -8.91
CA GLU A 157 -0.92 -3.93 -7.96
C GLU A 157 -0.13 -3.96 -6.63
N SER A 158 0.26 -5.15 -6.16
CA SER A 158 1.08 -5.28 -4.94
C SER A 158 2.47 -4.69 -5.15
N LEU A 159 3.11 -5.01 -6.28
CA LEU A 159 4.42 -4.46 -6.63
C LEU A 159 4.36 -2.94 -6.82
N LEU A 160 3.31 -2.44 -7.48
CA LEU A 160 3.04 -1.01 -7.63
C LEU A 160 2.92 -0.32 -6.27
N THR A 161 2.09 -0.86 -5.38
CA THR A 161 1.88 -0.26 -4.05
C THR A 161 3.15 -0.29 -3.20
N LEU A 162 3.92 -1.38 -3.23
CA LEU A 162 5.19 -1.48 -2.50
C LEU A 162 6.20 -0.46 -3.00
N LEU A 163 6.40 -0.38 -4.33
CA LEU A 163 7.35 0.56 -4.93
C LEU A 163 6.91 2.01 -4.74
N GLU A 164 5.63 2.32 -4.77
CA GLU A 164 5.12 3.65 -4.41
C GLU A 164 5.42 4.01 -2.95
N GLY A 165 5.25 3.05 -2.03
CA GLY A 165 5.55 3.24 -0.61
C GLY A 165 7.03 3.56 -0.35
N VAL A 166 7.95 2.93 -1.06
CA VAL A 166 9.40 3.15 -0.88
C VAL A 166 10.00 4.21 -1.82
N SER A 167 9.26 4.68 -2.84
CA SER A 167 9.74 5.67 -3.82
C SER A 167 9.29 7.10 -3.53
N GLY A 168 8.77 7.38 -2.33
CA GLY A 168 8.09 8.62 -1.95
C GLY A 168 8.72 9.91 -2.49
N ARG A 169 7.87 10.89 -2.83
CA ARG A 169 8.22 12.15 -3.52
C ARG A 169 9.42 12.89 -2.94
N THR A 170 9.68 12.78 -1.63
CA THR A 170 10.78 13.50 -0.95
C THR A 170 12.12 12.78 -0.99
N LEU A 171 12.14 11.47 -1.22
CA LEU A 171 13.35 10.65 -1.27
C LEU A 171 14.27 11.12 -2.40
N ARG A 172 13.66 11.49 -3.53
CA ARG A 172 14.35 11.85 -4.77
C ARG A 172 14.74 13.33 -4.82
N ALA A 173 13.91 14.23 -4.27
CA ALA A 173 14.23 15.65 -4.14
C ALA A 173 15.52 15.96 -3.35
N ARG A 174 15.99 15.02 -2.53
CA ARG A 174 17.23 15.17 -1.73
C ARG A 174 18.49 14.65 -2.41
N ILE A 175 18.38 13.81 -3.44
CA ILE A 175 19.55 13.32 -4.19
C ILE A 175 20.05 14.41 -5.16
N TRP A 176 19.15 15.27 -5.62
CA TRP A 176 19.44 16.34 -6.58
C TRP A 176 19.72 17.71 -5.92
N ARG A 177 19.83 17.77 -4.58
CA ARG A 177 20.28 18.94 -3.83
C ARG A 177 21.62 18.64 -3.17
#